data_AF-A0A151RMF9-F1
#
_entry.id   AF-A0A151RMF9-F1
#
_cell.length_a   1.000
_cell.length_b   1.000
_cell.length_c   1.000
_cell.angle_alpha   90.00
_cell.angle_beta   90.00
_cell.angle_gamma   90.00
#
_symmetry.space_group_name_H-M   'P 1'
#
loop_
_entity.id
_entity.type
_entity.pdbx_description
1 polymer ?
#
loop_
_entity_poly.entity_id
_entity_poly.type
_entity_poly.pdbx_seq_one_letter_code
_entity_poly.pdbx_strand_id
1 'polypeptide(L)'
;MEVYKLQDNEWLKRLFDIKESWILVYNQDTFFGGMNTIQRSESINFFFDLFVDASTTLQDFVVKYEKAINKRYEDEKREDFESRHKSCILSIGSKTEKHAALVSIMNVFGKFHNELTSVSYFTKEKIEKNSSQ
;
A
#
# COMPACT_ATOMS: atom_id res chain seq x y z
N MET A 1 28.15 -19.74 19.65
CA MET A 1 27.28 -19.90 20.85
C MET A 1 28.01 -20.52 22.04
N GLU A 2 28.98 -21.43 21.82
CA GLU A 2 29.82 -22.02 22.89
C GLU A 2 30.71 -21.01 23.63
N VAL A 3 31.32 -20.07 22.89
CA VAL A 3 32.25 -19.05 23.45
C VAL A 3 31.61 -18.17 24.52
N TYR A 4 30.28 -18.02 24.51
CA TYR A 4 29.52 -17.20 25.46
C TYR A 4 28.50 -17.99 26.29
N LYS A 5 28.50 -19.34 26.21
CA LYS A 5 27.52 -20.22 26.89
C LYS A 5 26.05 -19.85 26.63
N LEU A 6 25.73 -19.36 25.44
CA LEU A 6 24.39 -18.88 25.08
C LEU A 6 23.47 -19.99 24.53
N GLN A 7 23.92 -21.24 24.52
CA GLN A 7 23.21 -22.37 23.91
C GLN A 7 21.87 -22.70 24.58
N ASP A 8 21.67 -22.34 25.86
CA ASP A 8 20.43 -22.57 26.60
C ASP A 8 19.55 -21.33 26.78
N ASN A 9 19.90 -20.22 26.14
CA ASN A 9 19.10 -19.02 26.22
C ASN A 9 17.84 -19.15 25.34
N GLU A 10 16.69 -19.32 25.97
CA GLU A 10 15.40 -19.46 25.26
C GLU A 10 15.08 -18.26 24.36
N TRP A 11 15.43 -17.04 24.77
CA TRP A 11 15.15 -15.85 23.99
C TRP A 11 15.94 -15.85 22.67
N LEU A 12 17.21 -16.26 22.70
CA LEU A 12 18.03 -16.41 21.50
C LEU A 12 17.54 -17.55 20.60
N LYS A 13 17.08 -18.66 21.18
CA LYS A 13 16.46 -19.76 20.41
C LYS A 13 15.24 -19.24 19.65
N ARG A 14 14.29 -18.60 20.35
CA ARG A 14 13.08 -18.04 19.73
C ARG A 14 13.41 -16.99 18.66
N LEU A 15 14.40 -16.13 18.90
CA LEU A 15 14.83 -15.13 17.93
C LEU A 15 15.42 -15.77 16.65
N PHE A 16 16.18 -16.86 16.82
CA PHE A 16 16.75 -17.62 15.71
C PHE A 16 15.68 -18.43 14.95
N ASP A 17 14.64 -18.90 15.63
CA ASP A 17 13.52 -19.62 15.01
C ASP A 17 12.75 -18.71 14.04
N ILE A 18 12.58 -17.43 14.38
CA ILE A 18 11.88 -16.45 13.51
C ILE A 18 12.81 -15.74 12.51
N LYS A 19 14.06 -16.19 12.34
CA LYS A 19 15.07 -15.50 11.51
C LYS A 19 14.63 -15.22 10.07
N GLU A 20 13.80 -16.09 9.51
CA GLU A 20 13.28 -15.95 8.14
C GLU A 20 12.36 -14.72 8.00
N SER A 21 11.69 -14.31 9.08
CA SER A 21 10.75 -13.18 9.06
C SER A 21 11.43 -11.81 9.06
N TRP A 22 12.71 -11.70 9.42
CA TRP A 22 13.38 -10.40 9.59
C TRP A 22 14.79 -10.31 8.99
N ILE A 23 15.42 -11.42 8.61
CA ILE A 23 16.70 -11.40 7.90
C ILE A 23 16.45 -11.32 6.39
N LEU A 24 17.01 -10.28 5.75
CA LEU A 24 16.82 -9.98 4.32
C LEU A 24 17.20 -11.14 3.38
N VAL A 25 18.23 -11.94 3.73
CA VAL A 25 18.69 -13.07 2.91
C VAL A 25 17.61 -14.14 2.72
N TYR A 26 16.75 -14.36 3.71
CA TYR A 26 15.65 -15.33 3.60
C TYR A 26 14.41 -14.76 2.91
N ASN A 27 14.37 -13.45 2.70
CA ASN A 27 13.24 -12.74 2.07
C ASN A 27 13.49 -12.42 0.58
N GLN A 28 14.59 -12.91 -0.01
CA GLN A 28 14.96 -12.62 -1.41
C GLN A 28 13.97 -13.20 -2.42
N ASP A 29 13.37 -14.36 -2.11
CA ASP A 29 12.39 -15.03 -2.98
C ASP A 29 10.95 -14.53 -2.73
N THR A 30 10.75 -13.61 -1.78
CA THR A 30 9.45 -13.08 -1.41
C THR A 30 9.20 -11.76 -2.15
N PHE A 31 8.24 -11.75 -3.06
CA PHE A 31 7.84 -10.54 -3.76
C PHE A 31 6.91 -9.68 -2.88
N PHE A 32 7.40 -8.53 -2.43
CA PHE A 32 6.63 -7.59 -1.59
C PHE A 32 5.84 -6.53 -2.39
N GLY A 33 5.71 -6.66 -3.71
CA GLY A 33 4.95 -5.69 -4.50
C GLY A 33 5.50 -4.26 -4.46
N GLY A 34 6.81 -4.10 -4.23
CA GLY A 34 7.45 -2.80 -4.04
C GLY A 34 7.27 -2.18 -2.66
N MET A 35 6.63 -2.87 -1.71
CA MET A 35 6.53 -2.41 -0.32
C MET A 35 7.83 -2.70 0.43
N ASN A 36 8.40 -1.67 1.04
CA ASN A 36 9.50 -1.83 1.98
C ASN A 36 8.98 -1.82 3.44
N THR A 37 9.79 -2.30 4.38
CA THR A 37 9.43 -2.34 5.81
C THR A 37 9.26 -0.95 6.43
N ILE A 38 9.83 0.09 5.81
CA ILE A 38 9.85 1.48 6.28
C ILE A 38 8.54 2.22 5.92
N GLN A 39 7.90 1.83 4.82
CA GLN A 39 6.68 2.45 4.29
C GLN A 39 5.53 2.36 5.29
N ARG A 40 5.49 1.30 6.10
CA ARG A 40 4.50 1.12 7.17
C ARG A 40 4.70 2.15 8.29
N SER A 41 5.94 2.33 8.77
CA SER A 41 6.25 3.34 9.78
C SER A 41 6.07 4.76 9.24
N GLU A 42 6.47 5.02 8.00
CA GLU A 42 6.27 6.33 7.35
C GLU A 42 4.79 6.68 7.24
N SER A 43 3.95 5.72 6.83
CA SER A 43 2.50 5.95 6.72
C SER A 43 1.85 6.23 8.09
N ILE A 44 2.32 5.58 9.15
CA ILE A 44 1.79 5.80 10.50
C ILE A 44 2.28 7.13 11.05
N ASN A 45 3.55 7.46 10.85
CA ASN A 45 4.12 8.74 11.26
C ASN A 45 3.42 9.90 10.54
N PHE A 46 3.32 9.84 9.21
CA PHE A 46 2.61 10.84 8.41
C PHE A 46 1.15 11.04 8.86
N PHE A 47 0.48 9.96 9.26
CA PHE A 47 -0.87 10.05 9.80
C PHE A 47 -0.94 10.86 11.11
N PHE A 48 0.00 10.65 12.01
CA PHE A 48 0.04 11.31 13.32
C PHE A 48 0.78 12.65 13.33
N ASP A 49 1.58 12.99 12.32
CA ASP A 49 2.36 14.23 12.22
C ASP A 49 1.49 15.50 12.36
N LEU A 50 0.22 15.43 11.96
CA LEU A 50 -0.75 16.54 12.10
C LEU A 50 -1.32 16.69 13.51
N PHE A 51 -1.06 15.74 14.40
CA PHE A 51 -1.69 15.63 15.72
C PHE A 51 -0.68 15.62 16.86
N VAL A 52 0.47 14.97 16.67
CA VAL A 52 1.46 14.68 17.71
C VAL A 52 2.80 15.27 17.29
N ASP A 53 3.49 15.84 18.27
CA ASP A 53 4.83 16.37 18.14
C ASP A 53 5.68 15.95 19.36
N ALA A 54 6.96 16.29 19.35
CA ALA A 54 7.90 15.94 20.44
C ALA A 54 7.53 16.54 21.81
N SER A 55 6.64 17.54 21.86
CA SER A 55 6.17 18.18 23.11
C SER A 55 4.88 17.57 23.65
N THR A 56 4.27 16.65 22.89
CA THR A 56 2.99 16.04 23.25
C THR A 56 3.17 15.08 24.42
N THR A 57 2.51 15.36 25.54
CA THR A 57 2.52 14.47 26.70
C THR A 57 1.71 13.21 26.43
N LEU A 58 1.91 12.16 27.24
CA LEU A 58 1.13 10.92 27.11
C LEU A 58 -0.37 11.16 27.34
N GLN A 59 -0.73 12.07 28.24
CA GLN A 59 -2.13 12.43 28.49
C GLN A 59 -2.74 13.12 27.27
N ASP A 60 -2.03 14.10 26.69
CA ASP A 60 -2.48 14.80 25.48
C ASP A 60 -2.55 13.87 24.28
N PHE A 61 -1.65 12.88 24.21
CA PHE A 61 -1.62 11.89 23.16
C PHE A 61 -2.94 11.11 23.09
N VAL A 62 -3.53 10.69 24.22
CA VAL A 62 -4.80 9.94 24.21
C VAL A 62 -5.92 10.76 23.56
N VAL A 63 -6.01 12.05 23.91
CA VAL A 63 -7.02 12.96 23.35
C VAL A 63 -6.75 13.25 21.88
N LYS A 64 -5.48 13.46 21.50
CA LYS A 64 -5.07 13.70 20.10
C LYS A 64 -5.26 12.46 19.23
N TYR A 65 -5.05 11.27 19.78
CA TYR A 65 -5.29 9.99 19.11
C TYR A 65 -6.76 9.83 18.74
N GLU A 66 -7.68 10.08 19.67
CA GLU A 66 -9.12 10.02 19.39
C GLU A 66 -9.51 10.99 18.27
N LYS A 67 -8.98 12.22 18.30
CA LYS A 67 -9.17 13.20 17.21
C LYS A 67 -8.63 12.72 15.87
N ALA A 68 -7.48 12.06 15.86
CA ALA A 68 -6.87 11.52 14.64
C ALA A 68 -7.75 10.42 14.03
N ILE A 69 -8.27 9.51 14.86
CA ILE A 69 -9.18 8.45 14.42
C ILE A 69 -10.50 9.04 13.90
N ASN A 70 -11.09 10.00 14.61
CA ASN A 70 -12.30 10.66 14.14
C ASN A 70 -12.09 11.39 12.81
N LYS A 71 -10.94 12.04 12.61
CA LYS A 71 -10.61 12.64 11.31
C LYS A 71 -10.56 11.60 10.20
N ARG A 72 -9.90 10.44 10.42
CA ARG A 72 -9.89 9.33 9.44
C ARG A 72 -11.28 8.88 9.07
N TYR A 73 -12.13 8.70 10.08
CA TYR A 73 -13.50 8.26 9.87
C TYR A 73 -14.31 9.26 9.04
N GLU A 74 -14.21 10.57 9.32
CA GLU A 74 -14.89 11.60 8.53
C GLU A 74 -14.34 11.70 7.11
N ASP A 75 -13.02 11.58 6.93
CA ASP A 75 -12.39 11.55 5.61
C ASP A 75 -12.86 10.34 4.79
N GLU A 76 -12.91 9.14 5.39
CA GLU A 76 -13.44 7.92 4.77
C GLU A 76 -14.91 8.06 4.39
N LYS A 77 -15.74 8.56 5.31
CA LYS A 77 -17.16 8.81 5.06
C LYS A 77 -17.39 9.79 3.90
N ARG A 78 -16.55 10.83 3.79
CA ARG A 78 -16.58 11.76 2.66
C ARG A 78 -16.19 11.07 1.36
N GLU A 79 -15.13 10.27 1.35
CA GLU A 79 -14.71 9.50 0.17
C GLU A 79 -15.77 8.50 -0.27
N ASP A 80 -16.42 7.82 0.67
CA ASP A 80 -17.53 6.90 0.42
C ASP A 80 -18.73 7.62 -0.19
N PHE A 81 -19.07 8.80 0.35
CA PHE A 81 -20.11 9.63 -0.21
C PHE A 81 -19.77 10.04 -1.65
N GLU A 82 -18.59 10.60 -1.89
CA GLU A 82 -18.16 11.00 -3.24
C GLU A 82 -18.18 9.82 -4.20
N SER A 83 -17.69 8.65 -3.78
CA SER A 83 -17.65 7.44 -4.61
C SER A 83 -19.03 6.92 -4.99
N ARG A 84 -20.05 7.10 -4.15
CA ARG A 84 -21.42 6.66 -4.42
C ARG A 84 -22.20 7.65 -5.30
N HIS A 85 -21.88 8.94 -5.19
CA HIS A 85 -22.68 10.01 -5.81
C HIS A 85 -22.04 10.59 -7.08
N LYS A 86 -20.76 10.32 -7.33
CA LYS A 86 -20.07 10.76 -8.53
C LYS A 86 -19.97 9.62 -9.54
N SER A 87 -20.41 9.89 -10.77
CA SER A 87 -20.29 8.93 -11.87
C SER A 87 -18.84 8.90 -12.39
N CYS A 88 -18.31 7.71 -12.58
CA CYS A 88 -17.01 7.51 -13.22
C CYS A 88 -17.06 7.96 -14.68
N ILE A 89 -16.12 8.81 -15.09
CA ILE A 89 -15.97 9.20 -16.50
C ILE A 89 -15.24 8.05 -17.21
N LEU A 90 -15.89 7.47 -18.21
CA LEU A 90 -15.34 6.39 -19.02
C LEU A 90 -14.84 6.99 -20.34
N SER A 91 -13.53 7.20 -20.46
CA SER A 91 -12.94 7.87 -21.62
C SER A 91 -12.45 6.88 -22.70
N ILE A 92 -12.08 5.66 -22.31
CA ILE A 92 -11.52 4.63 -23.21
C ILE A 92 -12.62 3.74 -23.80
N GLY A 93 -13.74 3.60 -23.10
CA GLY A 93 -14.92 2.85 -23.54
C GLY A 93 -14.75 1.32 -23.52
N SER A 94 -13.68 0.79 -22.91
CA SER A 94 -13.38 -0.64 -22.91
C SER A 94 -14.28 -1.46 -21.97
N LYS A 95 -14.46 -2.76 -22.25
CA LYS A 95 -15.22 -3.66 -21.37
C LYS A 95 -14.59 -3.79 -19.98
N THR A 96 -13.26 -3.79 -19.93
CA THR A 96 -12.47 -3.84 -18.69
C THR A 96 -12.64 -2.57 -17.85
N GLU A 97 -12.66 -1.40 -18.47
CA GLU A 97 -12.89 -0.12 -17.79
C GLU A 97 -14.29 -0.03 -17.19
N LYS A 98 -15.32 -0.43 -17.95
CA LYS A 98 -16.71 -0.50 -17.45
C LYS A 98 -16.83 -1.43 -16.25
N HIS A 99 -16.18 -2.59 -16.30
CA HIS A 99 -16.19 -3.52 -15.18
C HIS A 99 -15.46 -2.95 -13.96
N ALA A 100 -14.29 -2.33 -14.15
CA ALA A 100 -13.53 -1.71 -13.07
C ALA A 100 -14.32 -0.58 -12.37
N ALA A 101 -15.06 0.23 -13.13
CA ALA A 101 -15.91 1.31 -12.60
C ALA A 101 -17.07 0.80 -11.74
N LEU A 102 -17.58 -0.41 -12.01
CA LEU A 102 -18.68 -1.00 -11.26
C LEU A 102 -18.25 -1.60 -9.92
N VAL A 103 -17.00 -2.06 -9.82
CA VAL A 103 -16.52 -2.85 -8.67
C VAL A 103 -15.58 -2.06 -7.74
N SER A 104 -15.08 -0.90 -8.17
CA SER A 104 -14.05 -0.16 -7.45
C SER A 104 -14.61 1.08 -6.75
N ILE A 105 -14.02 1.43 -5.60
CA ILE A 105 -14.13 2.78 -5.03
C ILE A 105 -13.52 3.76 -6.03
N MET A 106 -14.12 4.93 -6.18
CA MET A 106 -13.75 5.90 -7.21
C MET A 106 -12.28 6.34 -7.15
N ASN A 107 -11.69 6.44 -5.95
CA ASN A 107 -10.26 6.73 -5.78
C ASN A 107 -9.36 5.63 -6.39
N VAL A 108 -9.77 4.37 -6.27
CA VAL A 108 -9.07 3.22 -6.86
C VAL A 108 -9.32 3.18 -8.37
N PHE A 109 -10.56 3.45 -8.80
CA PHE A 109 -10.89 3.53 -10.22
C PHE A 109 -10.09 4.63 -10.93
N GLY A 110 -9.92 5.80 -10.32
CA GLY A 110 -9.13 6.90 -10.90
C GLY A 110 -7.67 6.49 -11.17
N LYS A 111 -7.03 5.78 -10.24
CA LYS A 111 -5.68 5.24 -10.44
C LYS A 111 -5.64 4.24 -11.58
N PHE A 112 -6.59 3.30 -11.61
CA PHE A 112 -6.72 2.33 -12.69
C PHE A 112 -6.94 3.01 -14.05
N HIS A 113 -7.81 4.01 -14.10
CA HIS A 113 -8.13 4.76 -15.31
C HIS A 113 -6.91 5.52 -15.86
N ASN A 114 -6.13 6.15 -14.99
CA ASN A 114 -4.88 6.83 -15.38
C ASN A 114 -3.86 5.85 -15.97
N GLU A 115 -3.68 4.69 -15.35
CA GLU A 115 -2.77 3.65 -15.86
C GLU A 115 -3.28 3.08 -17.19
N LEU A 116 -4.58 2.79 -17.27
CA LEU A 116 -5.21 2.28 -18.49
C LEU A 116 -5.08 3.27 -19.65
N THR A 117 -5.25 4.56 -19.36
CA THR A 117 -5.05 5.65 -20.33
C THR A 117 -3.60 5.70 -20.79
N SER A 118 -2.64 5.59 -19.85
CA SER A 118 -1.21 5.56 -20.15
C SER A 118 -0.83 4.39 -21.07
N VAL A 119 -1.35 3.19 -20.81
CA VAL A 119 -1.14 2.00 -21.65
C VAL A 119 -1.81 2.14 -23.03
N SER A 120 -2.96 2.80 -23.11
CA SER A 120 -3.68 2.98 -24.38
C SER A 120 -2.91 3.80 -25.42
N TYR A 121 -1.98 4.66 -25.00
CA TYR A 121 -1.09 5.41 -25.90
C TYR A 121 -0.02 4.52 -26.56
N PHE A 122 0.31 3.37 -25.98
CA PHE A 122 1.26 2.43 -26.56
C PHE A 122 0.53 1.48 -27.52
N THR A 123 0.52 1.84 -28.81
CA THR A 123 -0.13 1.05 -29.86
C THR A 123 0.74 -0.15 -30.23
N LYS A 124 0.15 -1.35 -30.30
CA LYS A 124 0.80 -2.56 -30.80
C LYS A 124 0.91 -2.49 -32.33
N GLU A 125 2.10 -2.25 -32.86
CA GLU A 125 2.38 -2.56 -34.26
C GLU A 125 2.57 -4.06 -34.42
N LYS A 126 1.69 -4.69 -35.20
CA LYS A 126 1.89 -6.07 -35.64
C LYS A 126 2.99 -6.06 -36.69
N ILE A 127 4.21 -6.42 -36.32
CA ILE A 127 5.29 -6.65 -37.28
C ILE A 127 4.93 -7.90 -38.09
N GLU A 128 4.42 -7.72 -39.31
CA GLU A 128 4.32 -8.80 -40.28
C GLU A 128 5.73 -9.21 -40.70
N LYS A 129 6.12 -10.44 -40.36
CA LYS A 129 7.29 -11.07 -40.97
C LYS A 129 6.98 -11.28 -42.43
N ASN A 130 7.47 -10.38 -43.29
CA ASN A 130 7.61 -10.65 -44.72
C ASN A 130 8.46 -11.91 -44.86
N SER A 131 7.77 -13.01 -45.15
CA SER A 131 8.38 -14.27 -45.55
C SER A 131 8.76 -14.08 -47.01
N SER A 132 9.94 -13.50 -47.24
CA SER A 132 10.56 -13.47 -48.56
C SER A 132 10.84 -14.91 -48.96
N GLN A 133 10.19 -15.34 -50.05
CA GLN A 133 10.54 -16.51 -50.85
C GLN A 133 11.93 -16.37 -51.45
#